data_AF-A0A1N7SCE0-F1
#
_entry.id   AF-A0A1N7SCE0-F1
#
_cell.length_a   1.000
_cell.length_b   1.000
_cell.length_c   1.000
_cell.angle_alpha   90.00
_cell.angle_beta   90.00
_cell.angle_gamma   90.00
#
_symmetry.space_group_name_H-M   'P 1'
#
loop_
_entity.id
_entity.type
_entity.pdbx_description
1 polymer ?
#
loop_
_entity_poly.entity_id
_entity_poly.type
_entity_poly.pdbx_seq_one_letter_code
_entity_poly.pdbx_strand_id
1 'polypeptide(L)'
;MTASRETASDGVLKEQGSSRGHAVNHSALMGIMYGPYDYVHPDRRRADGVALDQLPRSIANQLLIERHALDTRINFALPDDPYLQRCVAHWSRLPRICFLMGVRRLRATLVEQRRYLRLDPLAQRFASVPVAVDVAISEDPEPDDTDVLAAGMATMSVALRRLPKPLLPRLALLFPQRFELELWKRLEHQAELAGIWNPSLFIFAVSHALLEPASLS
;
A
#
# COMPACT_ATOMS: atom_id res chain seq x y z
N MET A 1 -57.26 37.73 -37.86
CA MET A 1 -55.94 37.67 -38.51
C MET A 1 -54.92 38.19 -37.51
N THR A 2 -54.34 37.26 -36.76
CA THR A 2 -53.51 37.47 -35.57
C THR A 2 -52.02 37.43 -35.93
N ALA A 3 -51.26 38.30 -35.27
CA ALA A 3 -49.86 38.58 -35.52
C ALA A 3 -48.90 37.57 -34.86
N SER A 4 -47.83 37.30 -35.59
CA SER A 4 -46.44 37.02 -35.21
C SER A 4 -46.09 36.71 -33.76
N ARG A 5 -45.56 35.50 -33.53
CA ARG A 5 -44.43 35.25 -32.61
C ARG A 5 -43.90 33.85 -32.84
N GLU A 6 -42.71 33.71 -33.43
CA GLU A 6 -41.93 32.47 -33.28
C GLU A 6 -40.45 32.82 -33.17
N THR A 7 -39.89 32.34 -32.07
CA THR A 7 -38.65 32.73 -31.43
C THR A 7 -37.47 31.92 -31.95
N ALA A 8 -36.36 32.62 -32.19
CA ALA A 8 -35.05 32.04 -32.43
C ALA A 8 -34.37 31.56 -31.13
N SER A 9 -33.49 30.58 -31.31
CA SER A 9 -32.24 30.29 -30.57
C SER A 9 -32.32 29.95 -29.07
N ASP A 10 -32.02 28.70 -28.74
CA ASP A 10 -30.80 28.30 -28.01
C ASP A 10 -30.93 26.86 -27.50
N GLY A 11 -30.55 25.92 -28.37
CA GLY A 11 -30.36 24.53 -27.99
C GLY A 11 -28.99 24.35 -27.34
N VAL A 12 -28.94 24.64 -26.03
CA VAL A 12 -27.82 24.38 -25.12
C VAL A 12 -27.24 22.98 -25.38
N LEU A 13 -25.97 22.95 -25.79
CA LEU A 13 -25.11 21.77 -25.75
C LEU A 13 -25.09 21.27 -24.31
N LYS A 14 -25.77 20.15 -24.05
CA LYS A 14 -25.60 19.38 -22.83
C LYS A 14 -24.16 18.88 -22.81
N GLU A 15 -23.30 19.60 -22.09
CA GLU A 15 -22.05 19.05 -21.61
C GLU A 15 -22.37 17.77 -20.84
N GLN A 16 -22.06 16.64 -21.47
CA GLN A 16 -21.94 15.38 -20.80
C GLN A 16 -20.80 15.54 -19.80
N GLY A 17 -21.17 15.86 -18.55
CA GLY A 17 -20.33 15.68 -17.38
C GLY A 17 -19.97 14.20 -17.31
N SER A 18 -18.89 13.86 -18.00
CA SER A 18 -18.20 12.57 -17.94
C SER A 18 -17.72 12.41 -16.51
N SER A 19 -18.62 11.89 -15.67
CA SER A 19 -18.27 11.25 -14.42
C SER A 19 -17.45 10.02 -14.77
N ARG A 20 -16.17 10.24 -15.08
CA ARG A 20 -15.10 9.26 -14.89
C ARG A 20 -15.03 9.02 -13.38
N GLY A 21 -16.01 8.28 -12.86
CA GLY A 21 -15.82 7.58 -11.61
C GLY A 21 -14.55 6.76 -11.81
N HIS A 22 -13.54 7.02 -10.98
CA HIS A 22 -12.36 6.19 -10.91
C HIS A 22 -12.85 4.78 -10.66
N ALA A 23 -12.93 3.98 -11.72
CA ALA A 23 -13.37 2.60 -11.63
C ALA A 23 -12.38 1.94 -10.70
N VAL A 24 -12.82 1.69 -9.46
CA VAL A 24 -12.11 0.82 -8.53
C VAL A 24 -11.67 -0.38 -9.35
N ASN A 25 -10.37 -0.70 -9.30
CA ASN A 25 -9.84 -1.89 -9.95
C ASN A 25 -10.49 -3.10 -9.30
N HIS A 26 -11.71 -3.46 -9.75
CA HIS A 26 -12.57 -4.45 -9.13
C HIS A 26 -11.86 -5.80 -9.10
N SER A 27 -11.09 -6.09 -10.16
CA SER A 27 -10.18 -7.23 -10.23
C SER A 27 -9.14 -7.24 -9.11
N ALA A 28 -8.47 -6.11 -8.84
CA ALA A 28 -7.50 -6.01 -7.74
C ALA A 28 -8.18 -6.25 -6.38
N LEU A 29 -9.38 -5.68 -6.18
CA LEU A 29 -10.13 -5.90 -4.95
C LEU A 29 -10.54 -7.37 -4.78
N MET A 30 -11.01 -8.04 -5.83
CA MET A 30 -11.32 -9.48 -5.77
C MET A 30 -10.08 -10.31 -5.42
N GLY A 31 -8.93 -10.00 -6.04
CA GLY A 31 -7.65 -10.63 -5.72
C GLY A 31 -7.26 -10.45 -4.26
N ILE A 32 -7.46 -9.26 -3.68
CA ILE A 32 -7.21 -9.01 -2.26
C ILE A 32 -8.17 -9.82 -1.38
N MET A 33 -9.46 -9.83 -1.72
CA MET A 33 -10.49 -10.45 -0.89
C MET A 33 -10.40 -11.98 -0.85
N TYR A 34 -10.14 -12.61 -2.00
CA TYR A 34 -10.24 -14.06 -2.17
C TYR A 34 -8.93 -14.75 -2.58
N GLY A 35 -7.88 -13.98 -2.88
CA GLY A 35 -6.56 -14.48 -3.28
C GLY A 35 -5.42 -14.17 -2.30
N PRO A 36 -5.56 -14.37 -0.97
CA PRO A 36 -4.50 -14.04 -0.02
C PRO A 36 -3.16 -14.72 -0.27
N TYR A 37 -3.14 -15.90 -0.88
CA TYR A 37 -1.90 -16.60 -1.21
C TYR A 37 -0.98 -15.79 -2.14
N ASP A 38 -1.54 -14.96 -3.02
CA ASP A 38 -0.75 -14.19 -3.99
C ASP A 38 0.05 -13.05 -3.35
N TYR A 39 -0.33 -12.60 -2.16
CA TYR A 39 0.31 -11.47 -1.49
C TYR A 39 0.76 -11.76 -0.07
N VAL A 40 0.40 -12.91 0.51
CA VAL A 40 0.87 -13.29 1.84
C VAL A 40 2.39 -13.41 1.85
N HIS A 41 3.00 -12.85 2.89
CA HIS A 41 4.44 -12.90 3.11
C HIS A 41 4.93 -14.36 3.21
N PRO A 42 6.09 -14.72 2.63
CA PRO A 42 6.64 -16.09 2.68
C PRO A 42 6.70 -16.69 4.10
N ASP A 43 7.14 -15.91 5.10
CA ASP A 43 7.19 -16.34 6.51
C ASP A 43 5.83 -16.80 7.07
N ARG A 44 4.72 -16.37 6.45
CA ARG A 44 3.35 -16.72 6.84
C ARG A 44 2.73 -17.84 5.98
N ARG A 45 3.47 -18.38 4.99
CA ARG A 45 3.03 -19.48 4.10
C ARG A 45 3.21 -20.87 4.71
N ARG A 46 3.57 -20.95 5.99
CA ARG A 46 3.63 -22.20 6.75
C ARG A 46 2.49 -22.23 7.76
N ALA A 47 1.73 -23.32 7.75
CA ALA A 47 0.66 -23.58 8.71
C ALA A 47 0.83 -25.00 9.25
N ASP A 48 1.03 -25.14 10.56
CA ASP A 48 0.98 -26.43 11.27
C ASP A 48 1.85 -27.54 10.63
N GLY A 49 3.04 -27.18 10.17
CA GLY A 49 3.99 -28.10 9.50
C GLY A 49 3.72 -28.33 8.01
N VAL A 50 2.62 -27.83 7.46
CA VAL A 50 2.29 -27.87 6.03
C VAL A 50 2.76 -26.58 5.36
N ALA A 51 3.53 -26.72 4.29
CA ALA A 51 3.86 -25.63 3.39
C ALA A 51 2.67 -25.37 2.45
N LEU A 52 2.06 -24.19 2.51
CA LEU A 52 0.95 -23.82 1.65
C LEU A 52 1.33 -23.88 0.17
N ASP A 53 2.62 -23.74 -0.16
CA ASP A 53 3.15 -23.82 -1.52
C ASP A 53 2.97 -25.20 -2.17
N GLN A 54 2.69 -26.24 -1.37
CA GLN A 54 2.42 -27.60 -1.86
C GLN A 54 0.92 -27.84 -2.14
N LEU A 55 0.06 -26.90 -1.77
CA LEU A 55 -1.38 -27.03 -1.92
C LEU A 55 -1.87 -26.34 -3.21
N PRO A 56 -3.00 -26.78 -3.80
CA PRO A 56 -3.67 -26.00 -4.82
C PRO A 56 -4.00 -24.60 -4.28
N ARG A 57 -3.81 -23.57 -5.11
CA ARG A 57 -3.99 -22.16 -4.70
C ARG A 57 -5.34 -21.87 -4.05
N SER A 58 -6.42 -22.47 -4.55
CA SER A 58 -7.77 -22.31 -3.98
C SER A 58 -7.85 -22.81 -2.54
N ILE A 59 -7.21 -23.95 -2.24
CA ILE A 59 -7.14 -24.51 -0.89
C ILE A 59 -6.26 -23.64 0.01
N ALA A 60 -5.09 -23.22 -0.48
CA ALA A 60 -4.21 -22.32 0.27
C ALA A 60 -4.90 -20.99 0.63
N ASN A 61 -5.64 -20.41 -0.33
CA ASN A 61 -6.46 -19.21 -0.10
C ASN A 61 -7.52 -19.43 0.98
N GLN A 62 -8.26 -20.53 0.90
CA GLN A 62 -9.31 -20.84 1.87
C GLN A 62 -8.74 -21.03 3.28
N LEU A 63 -7.63 -21.78 3.41
CA LEU A 63 -6.96 -21.99 4.70
C LEU A 63 -6.47 -20.67 5.31
N LEU A 64 -5.93 -19.76 4.50
CA LEU A 64 -5.52 -18.42 4.97
C LEU A 64 -6.73 -17.59 5.44
N ILE A 65 -7.86 -17.65 4.72
CA ILE A 65 -9.10 -16.97 5.10
C ILE A 65 -9.61 -17.48 6.44
N GLU A 66 -9.68 -18.79 6.62
CA GLU A 66 -10.17 -19.43 7.84
C GLU A 66 -9.24 -19.18 9.03
N ARG A 67 -7.93 -19.41 8.86
CA ARG A 67 -6.91 -19.26 9.91
C ARG A 67 -6.87 -17.84 10.46
N HIS A 68 -7.00 -16.84 9.60
CA HIS A 68 -6.93 -15.43 9.98
C HIS A 68 -8.31 -14.78 10.17
N ALA A 69 -9.40 -15.58 10.14
CA ALA A 69 -10.77 -15.11 10.26
C ALA A 69 -11.08 -13.89 9.36
N LEU A 70 -10.62 -13.95 8.10
CA LEU A 70 -10.74 -12.83 7.17
C LEU A 70 -12.20 -12.66 6.73
N ASP A 71 -12.81 -11.51 7.02
CA ASP A 71 -14.17 -11.20 6.54
C ASP A 71 -14.19 -11.21 5.00
N THR A 72 -15.05 -12.02 4.41
CA THR A 72 -15.20 -12.17 2.95
C THR A 72 -16.33 -11.31 2.39
N ARG A 73 -17.14 -10.67 3.24
CA ARG A 73 -18.26 -9.83 2.80
C ARG A 73 -17.73 -8.54 2.17
N ILE A 74 -18.18 -8.27 0.96
CA ILE A 74 -17.89 -7.02 0.24
C ILE A 74 -19.05 -6.06 0.46
N ASN A 75 -19.17 -5.56 1.69
CA ASN A 75 -20.20 -4.61 2.11
C ASN A 75 -19.59 -3.26 2.53
N PHE A 76 -18.56 -2.82 1.81
CA PHE A 76 -17.87 -1.57 2.05
C PHE A 76 -17.58 -0.84 0.74
N ALA A 77 -17.49 0.48 0.80
CA ALA A 77 -16.97 1.30 -0.28
C ALA A 77 -15.52 1.68 0.02
N LEU A 78 -14.67 1.71 -1.01
CA LEU A 78 -13.36 2.34 -0.88
C LEU A 78 -13.53 3.86 -0.84
N PRO A 79 -12.86 4.57 0.08
CA PRO A 79 -12.80 6.02 0.04
C PRO A 79 -12.31 6.53 -1.31
N ASP A 80 -12.87 7.66 -1.77
CA ASP A 80 -12.40 8.35 -2.97
C ASP A 80 -11.09 9.09 -2.65
N ASP A 81 -10.00 8.32 -2.60
CA ASP A 81 -8.65 8.79 -2.35
C ASP A 81 -7.70 8.15 -3.39
N PRO A 82 -7.02 8.94 -4.23
CA PRO A 82 -6.16 8.43 -5.29
C PRO A 82 -4.95 7.64 -4.75
N TYR A 83 -4.45 7.96 -3.56
CA TYR A 83 -3.35 7.22 -2.94
C TYR A 83 -3.82 5.87 -2.42
N LEU A 84 -5.01 5.83 -1.82
CA LEU A 84 -5.62 4.58 -1.36
C LEU A 84 -5.97 3.65 -2.52
N GLN A 85 -6.50 4.21 -3.61
CA GLN A 85 -6.76 3.46 -4.85
C GLN A 85 -5.47 2.86 -5.42
N ARG A 86 -4.35 3.59 -5.41
CA ARG A 86 -3.03 3.06 -5.78
C ARG A 86 -2.55 1.96 -4.83
N CYS A 87 -2.78 2.11 -3.52
CA CYS A 87 -2.46 1.06 -2.55
C CYS A 87 -3.20 -0.24 -2.87
N VAL A 88 -4.49 -0.16 -3.18
CA VAL A 88 -5.30 -1.31 -3.60
C VAL A 88 -4.83 -1.88 -4.93
N ALA A 89 -4.52 -1.03 -5.91
CA ALA A 89 -4.03 -1.46 -7.23
C ALA A 89 -2.67 -2.19 -7.15
N HIS A 90 -1.83 -1.83 -6.19
CA HIS A 90 -0.47 -2.38 -6.01
C HIS A 90 -0.30 -3.06 -4.65
N TRP A 91 -1.34 -3.77 -4.19
CA TRP A 91 -1.43 -4.34 -2.85
C TRP A 91 -0.20 -5.16 -2.43
N SER A 92 0.22 -6.11 -3.27
CA SER A 92 1.39 -6.95 -3.02
C SER A 92 2.72 -6.20 -2.96
N ARG A 93 2.78 -4.96 -3.47
CA ARG A 93 3.98 -4.11 -3.45
C ARG A 93 4.02 -3.17 -2.24
N LEU A 94 2.98 -3.13 -1.41
CA LEU A 94 2.94 -2.25 -0.24
C LEU A 94 4.13 -2.42 0.72
N PRO A 95 4.61 -3.64 1.06
CA PRO A 95 5.81 -3.78 1.89
C PRO A 95 7.04 -3.13 1.25
N ARG A 96 7.22 -3.31 -0.06
CA ARG A 96 8.34 -2.71 -0.80
C ARG A 96 8.24 -1.19 -0.85
N ILE A 97 7.04 -0.66 -1.08
CA ILE A 97 6.77 0.78 -1.04
C ILE A 97 7.14 1.35 0.34
N CYS A 98 6.67 0.70 1.42
CA CYS A 98 7.01 1.10 2.78
C CYS A 98 8.53 1.04 3.02
N PHE A 99 9.18 -0.04 2.62
CA PHE A 99 10.62 -0.19 2.75
C PHE A 99 11.39 0.95 2.05
N LEU A 100 11.06 1.27 0.80
CA LEU A 100 11.70 2.35 0.04
C LEU A 100 11.50 3.71 0.75
N MET A 101 10.28 4.01 1.20
CA MET A 101 10.00 5.23 1.95
C MET A 101 10.82 5.29 3.24
N GLY A 102 10.94 4.18 3.96
CA GLY A 102 11.79 4.04 5.14
C GLY A 102 13.27 4.27 4.87
N VAL A 103 13.81 3.68 3.79
CA VAL A 103 15.21 3.86 3.35
C VAL A 103 15.50 5.34 3.12
N ARG A 104 14.58 6.06 2.48
CA ARG A 104 14.75 7.48 2.23
C ARG A 104 14.71 8.30 3.53
N ARG A 105 13.83 7.96 4.47
CA ARG A 105 13.71 8.65 5.77
C ARG A 105 14.90 8.40 6.71
N LEU A 106 15.44 7.18 6.72
CA LEU A 106 16.58 6.77 7.54
C LEU A 106 17.93 6.88 6.81
N ARG A 107 17.97 7.54 5.65
CA ARG A 107 19.15 7.57 4.78
C ARG A 107 20.43 7.97 5.52
N ALA A 108 20.38 9.01 6.35
CA ALA A 108 21.54 9.51 7.08
C ALA A 108 22.12 8.41 7.98
N THR A 109 21.29 7.84 8.85
CA THR A 109 21.61 6.72 9.74
C THR A 109 22.16 5.51 8.97
N LEU A 110 21.49 5.10 7.88
CA LEU A 110 21.91 3.97 7.06
C LEU A 110 23.30 4.20 6.41
N VAL A 111 23.63 5.44 6.06
CA VAL A 111 24.95 5.80 5.50
C VAL A 111 26.01 5.80 6.60
N GLU A 112 25.72 6.41 7.75
CA GLU A 112 26.64 6.48 8.90
C GLU A 112 27.07 5.08 9.39
N GLN A 113 26.13 4.13 9.42
CA GLN A 113 26.39 2.75 9.85
C GLN A 113 26.81 1.83 8.69
N ARG A 114 27.10 2.38 7.50
CA ARG A 114 27.52 1.63 6.30
C ARG A 114 26.50 0.61 5.79
N ARG A 115 25.29 0.57 6.35
CA ARG A 115 24.21 -0.32 5.93
C ARG A 115 23.66 0.02 4.55
N TYR A 116 23.77 1.29 4.13
CA TYR A 116 23.43 1.73 2.78
C TYR A 116 24.10 0.88 1.68
N LEU A 117 25.35 0.44 1.90
CA LEU A 117 26.10 -0.39 0.95
C LEU A 117 25.57 -1.84 0.84
N ARG A 118 24.79 -2.29 1.83
CA ARG A 118 24.17 -3.62 1.87
C ARG A 118 22.75 -3.64 1.30
N LEU A 119 22.16 -2.48 1.02
CA LEU A 119 20.84 -2.39 0.39
C LEU A 119 20.87 -2.95 -1.02
N ASP A 120 19.73 -3.43 -1.51
CA ASP A 120 19.59 -3.80 -2.91
C ASP A 120 19.77 -2.58 -3.84
N PRO A 121 20.16 -2.77 -5.12
CA PRO A 121 20.45 -1.66 -6.02
C PRO A 121 19.28 -0.68 -6.24
N LEU A 122 18.03 -1.14 -6.17
CA LEU A 122 16.86 -0.29 -6.35
C LEU A 122 16.67 0.61 -5.11
N ALA A 123 16.84 0.07 -3.91
CA ALA A 123 16.77 0.83 -2.67
C ALA A 123 17.90 1.86 -2.56
N GLN A 124 19.13 1.52 -2.99
CA GLN A 124 20.24 2.48 -3.06
C GLN A 124 19.91 3.67 -3.98
N ARG A 125 19.41 3.38 -5.19
CA ARG A 125 18.98 4.41 -6.14
C ARG A 125 17.85 5.27 -5.56
N PHE A 126 16.87 4.63 -4.92
CA PHE A 126 15.75 5.33 -4.32
C PHE A 126 16.18 6.27 -3.18
N ALA A 127 17.12 5.86 -2.34
CA ALA A 127 17.64 6.73 -1.28
C ALA A 127 18.28 8.01 -1.84
N SER A 128 18.74 8.00 -3.09
CA SER A 128 19.34 9.16 -3.77
C SER A 128 18.33 10.09 -4.46
N VAL A 129 17.04 9.75 -4.46
CA VAL A 129 15.99 10.58 -5.08
C VAL A 129 15.88 11.95 -4.36
N PRO A 130 15.88 13.08 -5.09
CA PRO A 130 15.87 14.42 -4.50
C PRO A 130 14.47 14.84 -4.05
N VAL A 131 13.87 14.08 -3.14
CA VAL A 131 12.58 14.39 -2.51
C VAL A 131 12.82 14.87 -1.09
N ALA A 132 12.26 16.02 -0.74
CA ALA A 132 12.25 16.53 0.64
C ALA A 132 11.51 15.52 1.53
N VAL A 133 12.13 15.11 2.63
CA VAL A 133 11.54 14.16 3.59
C VAL A 133 11.88 14.60 5.00
N ASP A 134 10.95 14.38 5.92
CA ASP A 134 11.23 14.46 7.34
C ASP A 134 12.11 13.27 7.73
N VAL A 135 13.35 13.57 8.06
CA VAL A 135 14.36 12.58 8.47
C VAL A 135 13.86 11.92 9.75
N ALA A 136 13.77 10.59 9.72
CA ALA A 136 13.54 9.82 10.93
C ALA A 136 14.88 9.62 11.63
N ILE A 137 14.88 9.78 12.96
CA ILE A 137 16.01 9.39 13.79
C ILE A 137 15.72 7.96 14.24
N SER A 138 16.62 7.03 13.93
CA SER A 138 16.55 5.70 14.54
C SER A 138 17.06 5.81 15.97
N GLU A 139 16.34 5.21 16.92
CA GLU A 139 16.81 5.05 18.30
C GLU A 139 17.93 4.00 18.37
N ASP A 140 17.99 3.10 17.38
CA ASP A 140 18.94 2.01 17.33
C ASP A 140 20.25 2.35 16.57
N PRO A 141 21.40 1.92 17.12
CA PRO A 141 22.71 2.19 16.53
C PRO A 141 23.04 1.31 15.32
N GLU A 142 22.18 0.34 14.95
CA GLU A 142 22.22 -0.39 13.68
C GLU A 142 20.79 -0.85 13.36
N PRO A 143 19.96 -0.01 12.69
CA PRO A 143 18.61 -0.35 12.35
C PRO A 143 18.64 -1.56 11.43
N ASP A 144 17.64 -2.43 11.54
CA ASP A 144 17.44 -3.60 10.70
C ASP A 144 16.35 -3.35 9.63
N ASP A 145 15.93 -4.39 8.90
CA ASP A 145 14.89 -4.24 7.87
C ASP A 145 13.53 -3.89 8.47
N THR A 146 13.29 -4.33 9.71
CA THR A 146 12.07 -4.03 10.47
C THR A 146 12.03 -2.55 10.87
N ASP A 147 13.14 -1.93 11.27
CA ASP A 147 13.19 -0.50 11.55
C ASP A 147 12.96 0.37 10.32
N VAL A 148 13.53 -0.06 9.19
CA VAL A 148 13.31 0.60 7.90
C VAL A 148 11.84 0.48 7.50
N LEU A 149 11.24 -0.70 7.61
CA LEU A 149 9.81 -0.89 7.38
C LEU A 149 8.95 -0.05 8.33
N ALA A 150 9.32 0.05 9.61
CA ALA A 150 8.62 0.85 10.61
C ALA A 150 8.63 2.34 10.26
N ALA A 151 9.79 2.88 9.86
CA ALA A 151 9.93 4.27 9.43
C ALA A 151 9.08 4.57 8.19
N GLY A 152 9.01 3.64 7.23
CA GLY A 152 8.13 3.77 6.07
C GLY A 152 6.65 3.65 6.42
N MET A 153 6.31 2.68 7.28
CA MET A 153 4.95 2.46 7.77
C MET A 153 4.41 3.64 8.55
N ALA A 154 5.25 4.34 9.33
CA ALA A 154 4.86 5.55 10.02
C ALA A 154 4.37 6.65 9.06
N THR A 155 4.90 6.72 7.84
CA THR A 155 4.37 7.62 6.79
C THR A 155 3.10 7.06 6.17
N MET A 156 3.11 5.78 5.81
CA MET A 156 1.99 5.14 5.10
C MET A 156 0.74 4.95 5.97
N SER A 157 0.89 4.86 7.29
CA SER A 157 -0.22 4.61 8.21
C SER A 157 -1.30 5.69 8.17
N VAL A 158 -0.95 6.93 7.79
CA VAL A 158 -1.89 8.04 7.57
C VAL A 158 -2.88 7.71 6.45
N ALA A 159 -2.41 7.12 5.36
CA ALA A 159 -3.25 6.69 4.25
C ALA A 159 -3.93 5.35 4.56
N LEU A 160 -3.18 4.36 5.06
CA LEU A 160 -3.64 2.99 5.23
C LEU A 160 -4.69 2.83 6.34
N ARG A 161 -4.72 3.70 7.36
CA ARG A 161 -5.78 3.68 8.39
C ARG A 161 -7.18 3.97 7.86
N ARG A 162 -7.28 4.58 6.66
CA ARG A 162 -8.54 4.85 5.98
C ARG A 162 -9.06 3.63 5.21
N LEU A 163 -8.29 2.53 5.19
CA LEU A 163 -8.75 1.28 4.59
C LEU A 163 -10.02 0.77 5.29
N PRO A 164 -10.98 0.21 4.53
CA PRO A 164 -12.09 -0.53 5.09
C PRO A 164 -11.63 -1.64 6.03
N LYS A 165 -12.39 -1.86 7.11
CA LYS A 165 -12.06 -2.86 8.14
C LYS A 165 -11.70 -4.26 7.59
N PRO A 166 -12.39 -4.82 6.57
CA PRO A 166 -12.02 -6.12 6.01
C PRO A 166 -10.63 -6.18 5.35
N LEU A 167 -10.06 -5.03 4.97
CA LEU A 167 -8.75 -4.96 4.33
C LEU A 167 -7.60 -4.83 5.35
N LEU A 168 -7.87 -4.41 6.59
CA LEU A 168 -6.82 -4.23 7.61
C LEU A 168 -6.16 -5.57 8.03
N PRO A 169 -6.89 -6.66 8.33
CA PRO A 169 -6.25 -7.95 8.59
C PRO A 169 -5.47 -8.48 7.38
N ARG A 170 -5.95 -8.20 6.17
CA ARG A 170 -5.26 -8.56 4.91
C ARG A 170 -3.98 -7.75 4.71
N LEU A 171 -3.95 -6.51 5.19
CA LEU A 171 -2.76 -5.67 5.16
C LEU A 171 -1.65 -6.32 6.01
N ALA A 172 -1.99 -6.88 7.18
CA ALA A 172 -1.02 -7.55 8.05
C ALA A 172 -0.36 -8.78 7.41
N LEU A 173 -1.08 -9.48 6.53
CA LEU A 173 -0.55 -10.66 5.81
C LEU A 173 0.59 -10.33 4.84
N LEU A 174 0.67 -9.08 4.35
CA LEU A 174 1.73 -8.64 3.44
C LEU A 174 3.10 -8.56 4.10
N PHE A 175 3.14 -8.35 5.42
CA PHE A 175 4.36 -8.08 6.16
C PHE A 175 4.88 -9.33 6.88
N PRO A 176 6.18 -9.41 7.17
CA PRO A 176 6.73 -10.48 8.01
C PRO A 176 5.99 -10.61 9.34
N GLN A 177 5.90 -11.83 9.89
CA GLN A 177 5.19 -12.07 11.16
C GLN A 177 5.74 -11.22 12.32
N ARG A 178 7.07 -11.07 12.38
CA ARG A 178 7.74 -10.22 13.37
C ARG A 178 7.36 -8.74 13.32
N PHE A 179 6.85 -8.25 12.19
CA PHE A 179 6.47 -6.84 12.02
C PHE A 179 5.02 -6.54 12.47
N GLU A 180 4.23 -7.57 12.79
CA GLU A 180 2.80 -7.42 13.03
C GLU A 180 2.47 -6.47 14.20
N LEU A 181 3.18 -6.58 15.31
CA LEU A 181 2.97 -5.72 16.47
C LEU A 181 3.22 -4.24 16.12
N GLU A 182 4.32 -3.98 15.41
CA GLU A 182 4.69 -2.62 14.98
C GLU A 182 3.70 -2.07 13.96
N LEU A 183 3.23 -2.89 13.02
CA LEU A 183 2.17 -2.50 12.07
C LEU A 183 0.92 -2.00 12.80
N TRP A 184 0.39 -2.80 13.73
CA TRP A 184 -0.83 -2.43 14.47
C TRP A 184 -0.63 -1.20 15.33
N LYS A 185 0.51 -1.10 16.04
CA LYS A 185 0.89 0.11 16.79
C LYS A 185 0.83 1.36 15.91
N ARG A 186 1.34 1.31 14.68
CA ARG A 186 1.34 2.47 13.75
C ARG A 186 -0.03 2.78 13.17
N LEU A 187 -0.88 1.78 12.96
CA LEU A 187 -2.24 1.97 12.47
C LEU A 187 -3.17 2.56 13.54
N GLU A 188 -2.99 2.16 14.80
CA GLU A 188 -3.77 2.63 15.95
C GLU A 188 -3.33 4.01 16.46
N HIS A 189 -2.02 4.29 16.44
CA HIS A 189 -1.49 5.53 16.99
C HIS A 189 -1.92 6.75 16.15
N GLN A 190 -2.73 7.63 16.75
CA GLN A 190 -3.22 8.85 16.11
C GLN A 190 -2.29 10.06 16.25
N ALA A 191 -1.37 10.05 17.22
CA ALA A 191 -0.69 11.28 17.63
C ALA A 191 0.46 11.68 16.69
N GLU A 192 0.54 12.99 16.42
CA GLU A 192 1.67 13.75 15.84
C GLU A 192 1.97 13.60 14.34
N LEU A 193 0.99 13.17 13.54
CA LEU A 193 1.20 12.84 12.11
C LEU A 193 1.05 14.02 11.11
N ALA A 194 0.90 15.26 11.59
CA ALA A 194 0.59 16.41 10.73
C ALA A 194 1.68 16.80 9.71
N GLY A 195 2.89 16.21 9.78
CA GLY A 195 3.98 16.45 8.82
C GLY A 195 4.48 15.22 8.05
N ILE A 196 4.16 14.00 8.50
CA ILE A 196 4.88 12.79 8.04
C ILE A 196 4.41 12.34 6.64
N TRP A 197 3.14 12.58 6.28
CA TRP A 197 2.60 12.18 4.98
C TRP A 197 3.22 12.98 3.84
N ASN A 198 3.90 12.27 2.94
CA ASN A 198 4.57 12.85 1.79
C ASN A 198 4.09 12.20 0.48
N PRO A 199 3.12 12.82 -0.22
CA PRO A 199 2.59 12.30 -1.48
C PRO A 199 3.64 12.07 -2.56
N SER A 200 4.60 12.98 -2.68
CA SER A 200 5.67 12.89 -3.68
C SER A 200 6.52 11.65 -3.41
N LEU A 201 6.96 11.47 -2.16
CA LEU A 201 7.72 10.30 -1.75
C LEU A 201 6.96 9.00 -2.04
N PHE A 202 5.66 8.96 -1.75
CA PHE A 202 4.81 7.82 -2.05
C PHE A 202 4.74 7.54 -3.57
N ILE A 203 4.50 8.55 -4.40
CA ILE A 203 4.42 8.38 -5.86
C ILE A 203 5.75 7.85 -6.42
N PHE A 204 6.88 8.40 -5.96
CA PHE A 204 8.19 7.89 -6.35
C PHE A 204 8.39 6.45 -5.87
N ALA A 205 8.02 6.12 -4.62
CA ALA A 205 8.17 4.77 -4.08
C ALA A 205 7.33 3.75 -4.86
N VAL A 206 6.08 4.09 -5.21
CA VAL A 206 5.24 3.27 -6.09
C VAL A 206 5.93 3.07 -7.44
N SER A 207 6.39 4.15 -8.07
CA SER A 207 7.02 4.09 -9.39
C SER A 207 8.26 3.20 -9.38
N HIS A 208 9.12 3.33 -8.36
CA HIS A 208 10.30 2.50 -8.19
C HIS A 208 9.98 1.05 -7.86
N ALA A 209 8.98 0.78 -7.01
CA ALA A 209 8.58 -0.59 -6.69
C ALA A 209 8.04 -1.35 -7.91
N LEU A 210 7.53 -0.63 -8.93
CA LEU A 210 7.09 -1.22 -10.19
C LEU A 210 8.24 -1.50 -11.19
N LEU A 211 9.41 -0.87 -11.00
CA LEU A 211 10.61 -1.15 -11.79
C LEU A 211 11.29 -2.46 -11.39
N GLU A 212 10.94 -3.01 -10.23
CA GLU A 212 11.43 -4.30 -9.78
C GLU A 212 10.79 -5.40 -10.64
N PRO A 213 11.57 -6.23 -11.35
CA PRO A 213 11.00 -7.37 -12.05
C PRO A 213 10.19 -8.19 -11.03
N ALA A 214 9.06 -8.76 -11.45
CA ALA A 214 8.17 -9.56 -10.60
C ALA A 214 8.80 -10.90 -10.13
N SER A 215 10.12 -10.94 -10.00
CA SER A 215 10.93 -12.11 -9.71
C SER A 215 12.02 -11.66 -8.76
N LEU A 216 11.83 -11.94 -7.49
CA LEU A 216 12.76 -12.69 -6.64
C LEU A 216 11.99 -13.03 -5.36
N SER A 217 11.47 -14.26 -5.41
CA SER A 217 10.94 -15.16 -4.38
C SER A 217 11.02 -14.72 -2.92
#